data_AF-A0A524PEJ8-F1
#
_entry.id   AF-A0A524PEJ8-F1
#
_cell.length_a   1.000
_cell.length_b   1.000
_cell.length_c   1.000
_cell.angle_alpha   90.00
_cell.angle_beta   90.00
_cell.angle_gamma   90.00
#
_symmetry.space_group_name_H-M   'P 1'
#
loop_
_entity.id
_entity.type
_entity.pdbx_description
1 polymer ?
#
loop_
_entity_poly.entity_id
_entity_poly.type
_entity_poly.pdbx_seq_one_letter_code
_entity_poly.pdbx_strand_id
1 'polypeptide(L)' 'MTLTIAVANAKGGVAKTTTTLSLGASFAEAGKRVMLVDLDPHANLTISLGMKPSAISPTVADVLMGSMALADVARETTQT' A
#
# COMPACT_ATOMS: atom_id res chain seq x y z
N MET A 1 6.86 -6.31 -17.58
CA MET A 1 7.84 -5.51 -16.81
C MET A 1 7.06 -4.71 -15.78
N THR A 2 7.56 -4.61 -14.54
CA THR A 2 6.89 -3.91 -13.44
C THR A 2 7.72 -2.68 -13.07
N LEU A 3 7.08 -1.53 -12.87
CA LEU A 3 7.71 -0.32 -12.35
C LEU A 3 7.44 -0.26 -10.84
N THR A 4 8.51 -0.15 -10.04
CA THR A 4 8.42 0.01 -8.58
C THR A 4 8.82 1.43 -8.20
N ILE A 5 7.93 2.14 -7.50
CA ILE A 5 8.13 3.52 -7.06
C ILE A 5 8.08 3.53 -5.53
N ALA A 6 9.16 3.98 -4.89
CA ALA A 6 9.21 4.17 -3.45
C ALA A 6 9.00 5.65 -3.09
N VAL A 7 8.00 5.94 -2.24
CA VAL A 7 7.76 7.27 -1.71
C VAL A 7 8.33 7.35 -0.29
N ALA A 8 9.54 7.86 -0.17
CA ALA A 8 10.29 7.87 1.09
C ALA A 8 10.75 9.29 1.48
N ASN A 9 10.63 9.61 2.76
CA ASN A 9 11.15 10.81 3.38
C ASN A 9 11.20 10.59 4.90
N ALA A 10 12.36 10.87 5.51
CA ALA A 10 12.59 10.65 6.95
C ALA A 10 11.70 11.54 7.84
N LYS A 11 11.24 12.69 7.36
CA LYS A 11 10.36 13.59 8.11
C LYS A 11 8.92 13.07 8.11
N GLY A 12 8.28 13.10 9.28
CA GLY A 12 6.84 12.84 9.43
C GLY A 12 5.99 13.99 8.88
N GLY A 13 4.76 13.71 8.44
CA GLY A 13 3.81 14.76 8.02
C GLY A 13 4.12 15.47 6.70
N VAL A 14 4.93 14.86 5.82
CA VAL A 14 5.33 15.42 4.51
C VAL A 14 4.54 14.82 3.33
N ALA A 15 3.30 14.38 3.59
CA ALA A 15 2.38 13.86 2.57
C ALA A 15 2.79 12.56 1.84
N LYS A 16 3.73 11.77 2.36
CA LYS A 16 4.15 10.48 1.73
C LYS A 16 2.97 9.56 1.40
N THR A 17 2.10 9.32 2.39
CA THR A 17 0.91 8.47 2.24
C THR A 17 -0.06 9.06 1.21
N THR A 18 -0.30 10.38 1.31
CA THR A 18 -1.16 11.10 0.36
C THR A 18 -0.65 10.98 -1.06
N THR A 19 0.65 11.23 -1.29
CA THR A 19 1.29 11.08 -2.59
C THR A 19 1.20 9.64 -3.11
N THR A 20 1.42 8.65 -2.24
CA THR A 20 1.33 7.22 -2.61
C THR A 20 -0.09 6.86 -3.06
N LEU A 21 -1.10 7.28 -2.30
CA LEU A 21 -2.50 7.04 -2.62
C LEU A 21 -2.91 7.74 -3.93
N SER A 22 -2.63 9.04 -4.06
CA SER A 22 -2.98 9.82 -5.25
C SER A 22 -2.31 9.28 -6.51
N LEU A 23 -1.01 8.95 -6.43
CA LEU A 23 -0.28 8.38 -7.57
C LEU A 23 -0.84 7.01 -7.96
N GLY A 24 -1.16 6.16 -6.97
CA GLY A 24 -1.78 4.87 -7.20
C GLY A 24 -3.13 4.97 -7.88
N ALA A 25 -4.00 5.84 -7.36
CA ALA A 25 -5.32 6.08 -7.91
C ALA A 25 -5.23 6.60 -9.36
N SER A 26 -4.42 7.63 -9.62
CA SER A 26 -4.24 8.15 -10.98
C SER A 26 -3.70 7.12 -11.96
N PHE A 27 -2.83 6.21 -11.54
CA PHE A 27 -2.40 5.10 -12.41
C PHE A 27 -3.50 4.07 -12.65
N ALA A 28 -4.31 3.75 -11.63
CA ALA A 28 -5.44 2.85 -11.76
C ALA A 28 -6.50 3.43 -12.71
N GLU A 29 -6.86 4.71 -12.55
CA GLU A 29 -7.75 5.47 -13.44
C GLU A 29 -7.23 5.49 -14.89
N ALA A 30 -5.92 5.55 -15.08
CA ALA A 30 -5.26 5.43 -16.39
C ALA A 30 -5.20 3.99 -16.94
N GLY A 31 -5.94 3.05 -16.35
CA GLY A 31 -6.05 1.66 -16.77
C GLY A 31 -4.83 0.80 -16.47
N LYS A 32 -3.95 1.21 -15.55
CA LYS A 32 -2.80 0.39 -15.12
C LYS A 32 -3.20 -0.52 -13.98
N ARG A 33 -2.62 -1.72 -13.94
CA ARG A 33 -2.68 -2.56 -12.74
C ARG A 33 -1.72 -2.00 -11.70
N VAL A 34 -2.25 -1.61 -10.56
CA VAL A 34 -1.50 -0.96 -9.48
C VAL A 34 -1.54 -1.84 -8.23
N MET A 35 -0.40 -1.96 -7.56
CA MET A 35 -0.33 -2.54 -6.23
C MET A 35 0.26 -1.49 -5.29
N LEU A 36 -0.51 -1.11 -4.27
CA LEU A 36 -0.07 -0.24 -3.20
C LEU A 36 0.45 -1.09 -2.05
N VAL A 37 1.61 -0.71 -1.49
CA VAL A 37 2.26 -1.42 -0.38
C VAL A 37 2.45 -0.45 0.77
N ASP A 38 1.85 -0.75 1.92
CA ASP A 38 1.97 0.05 3.14
C ASP A 38 3.09 -0.52 4.02
N LEU A 39 4.21 0.18 4.09
CA LEU A 39 5.36 -0.19 4.92
C LEU A 39 5.49 0.67 6.19
N ASP A 40 4.49 1.50 6.50
CA ASP A 40 4.47 2.32 7.72
C ASP A 40 3.71 1.56 8.82
N PRO A 41 4.30 1.30 10.00
CA PRO A 41 3.60 0.66 11.12
C PRO A 41 2.32 1.37 11.57
N HIS A 42 2.14 2.65 11.26
CA HIS A 42 0.91 3.40 11.56
C HIS A 42 -0.24 3.08 10.59
N ALA A 43 0.02 2.33 9.52
CA ALA A 43 -0.97 1.84 8.55
C ALA A 43 -1.83 2.94 7.91
N ASN A 44 -1.28 4.16 7.75
CA ASN A 44 -2.03 5.32 7.26
C ASN A 44 -2.55 5.11 5.83
N LEU A 45 -1.80 4.42 4.98
CA LEU A 45 -2.24 4.13 3.60
C LEU A 45 -3.40 3.13 3.63
N THR A 46 -3.26 2.08 4.43
CA THR A 46 -4.32 1.08 4.66
C THR A 46 -5.62 1.72 5.13
N ILE A 47 -5.54 2.63 6.11
CA ILE A 47 -6.70 3.38 6.63
C ILE A 47 -7.31 4.28 5.54
N SER A 48 -6.46 4.96 4.76
CA SER A 48 -6.92 5.84 3.68
C SER A 48 -7.63 5.10 2.55
N LEU A 49 -7.37 3.79 2.40
CA LEU A 49 -8.09 2.87 1.50
C LEU A 49 -9.34 2.26 2.16
N GLY A 50 -9.79 2.81 3.29
CA GLY A 50 -11.04 2.43 3.96
C GLY A 50 -10.97 1.10 4.72
N MET A 51 -9.78 0.52 4.87
CA MET A 51 -9.58 -0.73 5.58
C MET A 51 -9.26 -0.49 7.06
N LYS A 52 -9.69 -1.41 7.93
CA LYS A 52 -9.36 -1.39 9.37
C LYS A 52 -8.11 -2.22 9.62
N PRO A 53 -6.96 -1.64 10.03
CA PRO A 53 -5.73 -2.40 10.23
C PRO A 53 -5.88 -3.59 11.20
N SER A 54 -6.68 -3.43 12.26
CA SER A 54 -6.94 -4.49 13.24
C SER A 54 -7.72 -5.70 12.68
N ALA A 55 -8.38 -5.54 11.53
CA ALA A 55 -9.10 -6.62 10.84
C ALA A 55 -8.27 -7.21 9.68
N ILE A 56 -7.04 -6.73 9.47
CA ILE A 56 -6.17 -7.18 8.38
C ILE A 56 -5.10 -8.11 8.95
N SER A 57 -5.24 -9.39 8.62
CA SER A 57 -4.20 -10.40 8.73
C SER A 57 -4.44 -11.42 7.61
N PRO A 58 -3.40 -11.90 6.91
CA PRO A 58 -1.98 -11.53 7.03
C PRO A 58 -1.65 -10.16 6.41
N THR A 59 -0.44 -9.63 6.68
CA THR A 59 0.05 -8.30 6.26
C THR A 59 1.41 -8.39 5.55
N VAL A 60 1.94 -7.26 5.10
CA VAL A 60 3.30 -7.19 4.54
C VAL A 60 4.38 -7.63 5.54
N ALA A 61 4.12 -7.52 6.85
CA ALA A 61 5.07 -7.97 7.86
C ALA A 61 5.33 -9.47 7.75
N ASP A 62 4.30 -10.28 7.47
CA ASP A 62 4.42 -11.73 7.27
C ASP A 62 5.30 -12.07 6.06
N VAL A 63 5.17 -11.27 4.98
CA VAL A 63 6.02 -11.40 3.79
C VAL A 63 7.48 -11.05 4.10
N LEU A 64 7.71 -9.95 4.82
CA LEU A 64 9.06 -9.51 5.19
C LEU A 64 9.75 -10.47 6.17
N MET A 65 8.97 -11.17 7.00
CA MET A 65 9.47 -12.24 7.87
C MET A 65 9.65 -13.58 7.15
N GLY A 66 9.24 -13.68 5.88
CA GLY A 66 9.38 -14.90 5.08
C GLY A 66 8.37 -16.00 5.42
N SER A 67 7.28 -15.67 6.12
CA SER A 67 6.25 -16.65 6.50
C SER A 67 5.16 -16.83 5.42
N MET A 68 4.98 -15.86 4.52
CA MET A 68 3.98 -15.90 3.45
C MET A 68 4.48 -15.26 2.15
N ALA A 69 3.93 -15.64 1.01
CA ALA A 69 4.23 -14.97 -0.26
C ALA A 69 3.45 -13.66 -0.41
N LEU A 70 3.99 -12.70 -1.16
CA LEU A 70 3.34 -11.40 -1.38
C LEU A 70 1.93 -11.53 -2.02
N ALA A 71 1.74 -12.53 -2.87
CA ALA A 71 0.46 -12.79 -3.52
C ALA A 71 -0.63 -13.22 -2.53
N ASP A 72 -0.25 -13.90 -1.44
CA ASP A 72 -1.19 -14.43 -0.44
C ASP A 72 -1.71 -13.36 0.54
N VAL A 73 -1.01 -12.22 0.60
CA VAL A 73 -1.37 -11.09 1.48
C VAL A 73 -1.99 -9.92 0.71
N ALA A 74 -1.95 -9.96 -0.63
CA ALA A 74 -2.50 -8.94 -1.49
C ALA A 74 -4.04 -8.92 -1.41
N ARG A 75 -4.63 -7.73 -1.50
CA ARG A 75 -6.08 -7.53 -1.43
C ARG A 75 -6.53 -6.60 -2.53
N GLU A 76 -7.63 -6.96 -3.18
CA GLU A 76 -8.29 -6.08 -4.13
C GLU A 76 -9.05 -4.98 -3.39
N THR A 77 -9.10 -3.80 -3.99
CA THR A 77 -9.90 -2.68 -3.51
C THR A 77 -10.49 -1.95 -4.70
N THR A 78 -11.69 -1.40 -4.52
CA THR A 78 -12.34 -0.50 -5.48
C THR A 78 -12.22 0.97 -5.06
N GLN A 79 -11.53 1.25 -3.95
CA GLN A 79 -11.23 2.62 -3.50
C GLN A 79 -9.96 3.13 -4.19
N THR A 80 -10.09 3.48 -5.46
CA THR A 80 -9.14 4.29 -6.24
C THR A 80 -9.85 4.84 -7.45
#